data_AF-A0A7L4FRG6-F1
#
_entry.id   AF-A0A7L4FRG6-F1
#
_cell.length_a   1.000
_cell.length_b   1.000
_cell.length_c   1.000
_cell.angle_alpha   90.00
_cell.angle_beta   90.00
_cell.angle_gamma   90.00
#
_symmetry.space_group_name_H-M   'P 1'
#
loop_
_entity.id
_entity.type
_entity.pdbx_description
1 polymer ?
#
loop_
_entity_poly.entity_id
_entity_poly.type
_entity_poly.pdbx_seq_one_letter_code
_entity_poly.pdbx_strand_id
1 'polypeptide(L)'
;DKTFEPVPRIKKSTGIPRSFLMELKDPSTRGAMLTNTGKYAIPIINAEAYARGKKEKPPFLPAEPPSSSSNHDPVPEELLCLICKDITTDAVIIPCCGNSYCDECIRTALLESEEHECPTCHRTDVSPDALVANKFLRQVTRRLLHELFVR
;
A
#
# COMPACT_ATOMS: atom_id res chain seq x y z
N ASP A 1 25.96 -19.11 29.22
CA ASP A 1 25.92 -19.05 27.76
C ASP A 1 26.34 -17.64 27.34
N LYS A 2 27.45 -17.51 26.63
CA LYS A 2 28.20 -16.25 26.49
C LYS A 2 27.72 -15.56 25.20
N THR A 3 26.81 -14.59 25.34
CA THR A 3 26.24 -13.80 24.24
C THR A 3 27.37 -13.19 23.40
N PHE A 4 27.59 -13.75 22.21
CA PHE A 4 28.59 -13.28 21.27
C PHE A 4 27.99 -12.09 20.50
N GLU A 5 28.08 -10.89 21.07
CA GLU A 5 27.84 -9.68 20.29
C GLU A 5 28.83 -9.68 19.13
N PRO A 6 28.38 -9.64 17.86
CA PRO A 6 29.28 -9.62 16.73
C PRO A 6 29.97 -8.25 16.73
N VAL A 7 31.17 -8.20 17.30
CA VAL A 7 32.03 -7.01 17.28
C VAL A 7 32.12 -6.54 15.82
N PRO A 8 31.63 -5.34 15.48
CA PRO A 8 31.61 -4.90 14.09
C PRO A 8 33.05 -4.82 13.59
N ARG A 9 33.38 -5.63 12.58
CA ARG A 9 34.70 -5.60 11.93
C ARG A 9 34.84 -4.32 11.12
N ILE A 10 35.37 -3.27 11.75
CA ILE A 10 35.59 -1.96 11.12
C ILE A 10 36.72 -2.08 10.10
N LYS A 11 36.43 -1.76 8.85
CA LYS A 11 37.38 -1.83 7.73
C LYS A 11 38.14 -0.50 7.61
N LYS A 12 39.39 -0.55 7.12
CA LYS A 12 40.19 0.65 6.82
C LYS A 12 39.75 1.25 5.48
N SER A 13 39.65 2.57 5.39
CA SER A 13 39.40 3.29 4.14
C SER A 13 40.71 3.41 3.35
N THR A 14 40.77 2.78 2.19
CA THR A 14 41.89 2.88 1.24
C THR A 14 41.37 3.47 -0.07
N GLY A 15 42.11 4.41 -0.66
CA GLY A 15 41.80 4.99 -1.98
C GLY A 15 40.65 6.01 -2.04
N ILE A 16 39.93 6.27 -0.94
CA ILE A 16 38.84 7.27 -0.92
C ILE A 16 39.39 8.65 -0.53
N PRO A 17 39.21 9.69 -1.36
CA PRO A 17 39.62 11.06 -1.02
C PRO A 17 38.89 11.60 0.22
N ARG A 18 39.60 12.40 1.04
CA ARG A 18 39.08 12.93 2.31
C ARG A 18 37.84 13.80 2.17
N SER A 19 37.66 14.48 1.03
CA SER A 19 36.48 15.31 0.75
C SER A 19 35.18 14.51 0.65
N PHE A 20 35.25 13.20 0.39
CA PHE A 20 34.09 12.32 0.29
C PHE A 20 33.82 11.56 1.59
N LEU A 21 34.59 11.83 2.64
CA LEU A 21 34.46 11.20 3.95
C LEU A 21 33.89 12.19 4.97
N MET A 22 32.86 11.75 5.68
CA MET A 22 32.30 12.45 6.83
C MET A 22 32.88 11.84 8.10
N GLU A 23 33.55 12.66 8.92
CA GLU A 23 34.09 12.23 10.22
C GLU A 23 32.96 11.92 11.21
N LEU A 24 33.10 10.81 11.93
CA LEU A 24 32.14 10.33 12.92
C LEU A 24 32.72 10.45 14.32
N LYS A 25 31.87 10.81 15.29
CA LYS A 25 32.21 10.83 16.71
C LYS A 25 32.12 9.44 17.34
N ASP A 26 31.28 8.57 16.78
CA ASP A 26 30.95 7.26 17.33
C ASP A 26 31.30 6.12 16.34
N PRO A 27 31.97 5.05 16.79
CA PRO A 27 32.35 3.92 15.94
C PRO A 27 31.19 2.97 15.60
N SER A 28 30.01 3.17 16.19
CA SER A 28 28.87 2.25 16.07
C SER A 28 27.94 2.55 14.87
N THR A 29 28.22 3.62 14.12
CA THR A 29 27.42 3.98 12.94
C THR A 29 27.59 2.92 11.84
N ARG A 30 26.47 2.48 11.25
CA ARG A 30 26.50 1.51 10.14
C ARG A 30 27.32 2.06 8.97
N GLY A 31 28.27 1.27 8.48
CA GLY A 31 29.16 1.69 7.39
C GLY A 31 30.34 2.55 7.83
N ALA A 32 30.60 2.70 9.13
CA ALA A 32 31.80 3.35 9.64
C ALA A 32 33.09 2.61 9.21
N MET A 33 34.08 3.39 8.80
CA MET A 33 35.41 2.93 8.39
C MET A 33 36.48 3.70 9.16
N LEU A 34 37.65 3.08 9.33
CA LEU A 34 38.80 3.73 9.95
C LEU A 34 39.64 4.46 8.89
N THR A 35 39.93 5.73 9.10
CA THR A 35 40.84 6.51 8.25
C THR A 35 42.30 6.21 8.57
N ASN A 36 43.21 6.53 7.64
CA ASN A 36 44.65 6.43 7.89
C ASN A 36 45.13 7.30 9.07
N THR A 37 44.34 8.33 9.43
CA THR A 37 44.59 9.21 10.59
C THR A 37 44.02 8.67 11.90
N GLY A 38 43.49 7.44 11.92
CA GLY A 38 42.97 6.80 13.14
C GLY A 38 41.60 7.30 13.59
N LYS A 39 40.93 8.14 12.78
CA LYS A 39 39.57 8.64 13.05
C LYS A 39 38.52 7.79 12.32
N TYR A 40 37.32 7.70 12.87
CA TYR A 40 36.19 7.05 12.21
C TYR A 40 35.56 7.99 11.19
N ALA A 41 35.24 7.46 10.01
CA ALA A 41 34.55 8.19 8.97
C ALA A 41 33.65 7.27 8.14
N ILE A 42 32.63 7.84 7.53
CA ILE A 42 31.73 7.17 6.59
C ILE A 42 31.72 7.95 5.27
N PRO A 43 31.65 7.29 4.11
CA PRO A 43 31.46 8.00 2.85
C PRO A 43 30.14 8.79 2.88
N ILE A 44 30.16 10.04 2.43
CA ILE A 44 28.98 10.92 2.43
C ILE A 44 27.81 10.25 1.69
N ILE A 45 28.08 9.64 0.54
CA ILE A 45 27.09 8.88 -0.25
C ILE A 45 26.44 7.73 0.55
N ASN A 46 27.19 7.09 1.45
CA ASN A 46 26.66 5.99 2.27
C ASN A 46 25.83 6.55 3.42
N ALA A 47 26.28 7.63 4.06
CA ALA A 47 25.51 8.31 5.10
C ALA A 47 24.16 8.79 4.57
N GLU A 48 24.14 9.39 3.39
CA GLU A 48 22.92 9.80 2.69
C GLU A 48 22.04 8.60 2.32
N ALA A 49 22.62 7.50 1.82
CA ALA A 49 21.87 6.29 1.49
C ALA A 49 21.22 5.65 2.73
N TYR A 50 21.90 5.68 3.89
CA TYR A 50 21.32 5.21 5.15
C TYR A 50 20.24 6.16 5.67
N ALA A 51 20.41 7.48 5.50
CA ALA A 51 19.40 8.47 5.87
C ALA A 51 18.14 8.39 4.99
N ARG A 52 18.28 8.04 3.71
CA ARG A 52 17.15 7.94 2.76
C ARG A 52 16.27 6.71 2.94
N GLY A 53 16.72 5.67 3.66
CA GLY A 53 15.97 4.43 3.89
C GLY A 53 15.77 3.60 2.60
N LYS A 54 16.14 2.32 2.61
CA LYS A 54 15.95 1.45 1.43
C LYS A 54 14.47 1.13 1.25
N LYS A 55 13.86 1.62 0.15
CA LYS A 55 12.48 1.29 -0.23
C LYS A 55 12.35 0.09 -1.16
N GLU A 56 13.42 -0.35 -1.81
CA GLU A 56 13.34 -1.51 -2.70
C GLU A 56 13.44 -2.82 -1.92
N LYS A 57 12.27 -3.44 -1.73
CA LYS A 57 12.18 -4.88 -1.45
C LYS A 57 12.66 -5.64 -2.70
N PRO A 58 13.53 -6.65 -2.55
CA PRO A 58 13.99 -7.42 -3.69
C PRO A 58 12.80 -8.07 -4.43
N PRO A 59 12.81 -8.13 -5.77
CA PRO A 59 11.70 -8.66 -6.59
C PRO A 59 11.31 -10.12 -6.32
N PHE A 60 12.13 -10.85 -5.56
CA PHE A 60 11.95 -12.26 -5.25
C PHE A 60 11.11 -12.54 -3.99
N LEU A 61 10.73 -11.51 -3.22
CA LEU A 61 9.82 -11.70 -2.10
C LEU A 61 8.38 -11.70 -2.62
N PRO A 62 7.55 -12.70 -2.27
CA PRO A 62 6.12 -12.67 -2.57
C PRO A 62 5.52 -11.36 -2.09
N ALA A 63 4.71 -10.72 -2.94
CA ALA A 63 4.01 -9.50 -2.58
C ALA A 63 3.16 -9.77 -1.33
N GLU A 64 3.59 -9.23 -0.19
CA GLU A 64 2.75 -9.16 0.99
C GLU A 64 1.55 -8.25 0.64
N PRO A 65 0.33 -8.58 1.08
CA PRO A 65 -0.84 -7.73 0.84
C PRO A 65 -0.50 -6.31 1.30
N PRO A 66 -0.90 -5.27 0.56
CA PRO A 66 -0.45 -3.91 0.79
C PRO A 66 -0.78 -3.48 2.22
N SER A 67 0.24 -3.48 3.07
CA SER A 67 0.19 -2.87 4.40
C SER A 67 0.19 -1.35 4.22
N SER A 68 -1.01 -0.83 3.92
CA SER A 68 -1.56 0.48 4.26
C SER A 68 -0.56 1.49 4.83
N SER A 69 0.35 2.00 4.01
CA SER A 69 1.22 3.13 4.37
C SER A 69 1.81 3.86 3.15
N SER A 70 1.10 3.83 2.02
CA SER A 70 1.23 4.85 0.99
C SER A 70 0.21 5.95 1.30
N ASN A 71 0.64 7.22 1.26
CA ASN A 71 -0.21 8.41 1.36
C ASN A 71 -1.10 8.48 0.11
N HIS A 72 -2.03 7.55 -0.05
CA HIS A 72 -3.14 7.71 -0.97
C HIS A 72 -4.21 8.44 -0.19
N ASP A 73 -4.71 9.56 -0.74
CA ASP A 73 -6.01 10.06 -0.34
C ASP A 73 -6.98 8.88 -0.32
N PRO A 74 -7.56 8.54 0.84
CA PRO A 74 -8.42 7.37 0.94
C PRO A 74 -9.59 7.56 -0.03
N VAL A 75 -9.86 6.54 -0.83
CA VAL A 75 -11.04 6.52 -1.69
C VAL A 75 -12.26 6.79 -0.80
N PRO A 76 -13.11 7.76 -1.14
CA PRO A 76 -14.33 8.02 -0.37
C PRO A 76 -15.15 6.75 -0.22
N GLU A 77 -15.59 6.45 1.00
CA GLU A 77 -16.39 5.25 1.30
C GLU A 77 -17.68 5.19 0.48
N GLU A 78 -18.19 6.34 0.04
CA GLU A 78 -19.36 6.50 -0.83
C GLU A 78 -19.20 5.86 -2.21
N LEU A 79 -17.96 5.64 -2.66
CA LEU A 79 -17.65 5.02 -3.95
C LEU A 79 -17.40 3.52 -3.85
N LEU A 80 -17.35 2.99 -2.63
CA LEU A 80 -17.06 1.59 -2.35
C LEU A 80 -18.33 0.75 -2.34
N CYS A 81 -18.20 -0.49 -2.79
CA CYS A 81 -19.27 -1.48 -2.76
C CYS A 81 -19.40 -2.02 -1.33
N LEU A 82 -20.61 -2.08 -0.79
CA LEU A 82 -20.84 -2.58 0.57
C LEU A 82 -20.63 -4.10 0.73
N ILE A 83 -20.47 -4.84 -0.39
CA ILE A 83 -20.26 -6.29 -0.42
C ILE A 83 -18.76 -6.62 -0.50
N CYS A 84 -18.08 -6.20 -1.58
CA CYS A 84 -16.66 -6.48 -1.79
C CYS A 84 -15.72 -5.47 -1.09
N LYS A 85 -16.23 -4.32 -0.62
CA LYS A 85 -15.47 -3.25 0.05
C LYS A 85 -14.40 -2.60 -0.84
N ASP A 86 -14.55 -2.73 -2.15
CA ASP A 86 -13.71 -2.14 -3.18
C ASP A 86 -14.48 -1.10 -4.01
N ILE A 87 -13.77 -0.35 -4.86
CA ILE A 87 -14.36 0.63 -5.79
C ILE A 87 -15.47 -0.03 -6.61
N THR A 88 -16.67 0.57 -6.59
CA THR A 88 -17.81 0.04 -7.33
C THR A 88 -17.54 -0.02 -8.84
N THR A 89 -17.61 -1.23 -9.38
CA THR A 89 -17.48 -1.55 -10.81
C THR A 89 -18.88 -1.81 -11.37
N ASP A 90 -19.21 -1.19 -12.51
CA ASP A 90 -20.55 -1.27 -13.10
C ASP A 90 -21.70 -1.03 -12.11
N ALA A 91 -21.56 0.01 -11.28
CA ALA A 91 -22.50 0.32 -10.20
C ALA A 91 -23.98 0.23 -10.61
N VAL A 92 -24.77 -0.49 -9.82
CA VAL A 92 -26.23 -0.62 -9.93
C VAL A 92 -26.91 -0.24 -8.62
N ILE A 93 -28.12 0.29 -8.73
CA ILE A 93 -28.98 0.72 -7.63
C ILE A 93 -30.01 -0.38 -7.39
N ILE A 94 -30.13 -0.79 -6.13
CA ILE A 94 -31.20 -1.70 -5.71
C ILE A 94 -32.50 -0.90 -5.43
N PRO A 95 -33.66 -1.30 -5.98
CA PRO A 95 -34.89 -0.52 -5.87
C PRO A 95 -35.50 -0.49 -4.46
N CYS A 96 -35.09 -1.40 -3.57
CA CYS A 96 -35.67 -1.51 -2.23
C CYS A 96 -35.23 -0.37 -1.27
N CYS A 97 -33.95 0.02 -1.31
CA CYS A 97 -33.36 1.00 -0.39
C CYS A 97 -32.48 2.05 -1.08
N GLY A 98 -32.30 1.96 -2.40
CA GLY A 98 -31.52 2.95 -3.17
C GLY A 98 -30.01 2.86 -3.00
N ASN A 99 -29.50 1.84 -2.30
CA ASN A 99 -28.06 1.61 -2.17
C ASN A 99 -27.45 1.12 -3.48
N SER A 100 -26.17 1.45 -3.67
CA SER A 100 -25.41 1.08 -4.86
C SER A 100 -24.37 0.00 -4.57
N TYR A 101 -24.22 -0.94 -5.50
CA TYR A 101 -23.28 -2.07 -5.41
C TYR A 101 -22.66 -2.34 -6.79
N CYS A 102 -21.61 -3.16 -6.85
CA CYS A 102 -21.19 -3.75 -8.13
C CYS A 102 -22.30 -4.66 -8.67
N ASP A 103 -22.52 -4.64 -9.99
CA ASP A 103 -23.55 -5.48 -10.64
C ASP A 103 -23.41 -6.96 -10.27
N GLU A 104 -22.20 -7.50 -10.42
CA GLU A 104 -21.92 -8.90 -10.12
C GLU A 104 -22.13 -9.22 -8.63
N CYS A 105 -21.70 -8.33 -7.73
CA CYS A 105 -21.80 -8.56 -6.30
C CYS A 105 -23.25 -8.65 -5.84
N ILE A 106 -24.09 -7.69 -6.21
CA ILE A 106 -25.48 -7.69 -5.75
C ILE A 106 -26.31 -8.77 -6.44
N ARG A 107 -26.05 -9.05 -7.73
CA ARG A 107 -26.73 -10.14 -8.44
C ARG A 107 -26.41 -11.48 -7.81
N THR A 108 -25.15 -11.71 -7.43
CA THR A 108 -24.73 -12.93 -6.73
C THR A 108 -25.38 -13.02 -5.35
N ALA A 109 -25.33 -11.95 -4.55
CA ALA A 109 -25.92 -11.93 -3.21
C ALA A 109 -27.44 -12.24 -3.22
N LEU A 110 -28.18 -11.71 -4.20
CA LEU A 110 -29.61 -12.00 -4.37
C LEU A 110 -29.85 -13.45 -4.80
N LEU A 111 -29.00 -14.03 -5.65
CA LEU A 111 -29.13 -15.41 -6.13
C LEU A 111 -28.68 -16.45 -5.10
N GLU A 112 -27.76 -16.11 -4.21
CA GLU A 112 -27.32 -16.97 -3.10
C GLU A 112 -28.34 -17.04 -1.96
N SER A 113 -29.22 -16.04 -1.86
CA SER A 113 -30.27 -15.97 -0.83
C SER A 113 -31.55 -16.63 -1.36
N GLU A 114 -32.11 -17.60 -0.62
CA GLU A 114 -33.34 -18.31 -1.02
C GLU A 114 -34.54 -17.36 -1.23
N GLU A 115 -34.58 -16.25 -0.48
CA GLU A 115 -35.67 -15.26 -0.49
C GLU A 115 -35.34 -13.99 -1.29
N HIS A 116 -34.22 -13.98 -2.03
CA HIS A 116 -33.69 -12.79 -2.72
C HIS A 116 -33.63 -11.56 -1.79
N GLU A 117 -32.96 -11.72 -0.66
CA GLU A 117 -32.87 -10.71 0.38
C GLU A 117 -31.82 -9.63 0.07
N CYS A 118 -32.18 -8.36 0.27
CA CYS A 118 -31.22 -7.26 0.19
C CYS A 118 -30.22 -7.29 1.36
N PRO A 119 -28.89 -7.25 1.11
CA PRO A 119 -27.86 -7.34 2.15
C PRO A 119 -27.75 -6.12 3.08
N THR A 120 -28.51 -5.05 2.83
CA THR A 120 -28.43 -3.80 3.63
C THR A 120 -29.72 -3.49 4.37
N CYS A 121 -30.88 -3.71 3.77
CA CYS A 121 -32.17 -3.43 4.41
C CYS A 121 -33.00 -4.68 4.72
N HIS A 122 -32.48 -5.88 4.43
CA HIS A 122 -33.11 -7.17 4.70
C HIS A 122 -34.56 -7.28 4.19
N ARG A 123 -34.85 -6.59 3.07
CA ARG A 123 -36.11 -6.79 2.36
C ARG A 123 -35.97 -8.02 1.49
N THR A 124 -36.95 -8.90 1.57
CA THR A 124 -37.11 -10.07 0.71
C THR A 124 -37.84 -9.69 -0.59
N ASP A 125 -37.88 -10.63 -1.53
CA ASP A 125 -38.55 -10.48 -2.84
C ASP A 125 -37.95 -9.38 -3.74
N VAL A 126 -36.63 -9.15 -3.63
CA VAL A 126 -35.95 -8.19 -4.51
C VAL A 126 -35.45 -8.88 -5.76
N SER A 127 -36.06 -8.60 -6.91
CA SER A 127 -35.65 -9.25 -8.16
C SER A 127 -34.31 -8.71 -8.67
N PRO A 128 -33.39 -9.60 -9.10
CA PRO A 128 -32.10 -9.20 -9.69
C PRO A 128 -32.24 -8.50 -11.06
N ASP A 129 -33.42 -8.59 -11.69
CA ASP A 129 -33.73 -7.89 -12.94
C ASP A 129 -34.20 -6.44 -12.71
N ALA A 130 -34.72 -6.13 -11.53
CA ALA A 130 -35.15 -4.77 -11.18
C ALA A 130 -34.00 -3.83 -10.80
N LEU A 131 -32.75 -4.28 -10.90
CA LEU A 131 -31.56 -3.47 -10.64
C LEU A 131 -31.39 -2.39 -11.72
N VAL A 132 -31.16 -1.15 -11.29
CA VAL A 132 -31.06 0.00 -12.21
C VAL A 132 -29.62 0.51 -12.27
N ALA A 133 -29.06 0.67 -13.46
CA ALA A 133 -27.69 1.17 -13.61
C ALA A 133 -27.50 2.59 -13.01
N ASN A 134 -26.54 2.73 -12.09
CA ASN A 134 -26.14 4.03 -11.55
C ASN A 134 -25.12 4.70 -12.48
N LYS A 135 -25.61 5.39 -13.52
CA LYS A 135 -24.74 6.05 -14.52
C LYS A 135 -23.79 7.08 -13.90
N PHE A 136 -24.23 7.78 -12.86
CA PHE A 136 -23.43 8.80 -12.19
C PHE A 136 -22.26 8.15 -11.42
N LEU A 137 -22.54 7.14 -10.59
CA LEU A 137 -21.50 6.47 -9.82
C LEU A 137 -20.46 5.80 -10.74
N ARG A 138 -20.92 5.15 -11.83
CA ARG A 138 -20.04 4.59 -12.87
C ARG A 138 -19.11 5.64 -13.49
N GLN A 139 -19.60 6.86 -13.73
CA GLN A 139 -18.79 7.93 -14.29
C GLN A 139 -17.73 8.41 -13.28
N VAL A 140 -18.11 8.57 -12.02
CA VAL A 140 -17.22 9.03 -10.95
C VAL A 140 -16.12 8.00 -10.68
N THR A 141 -16.48 6.72 -10.52
CA THR A 141 -15.51 5.65 -10.24
C THR A 141 -14.56 5.45 -11.42
N ARG A 142 -15.05 5.54 -12.66
CA ARG A 142 -14.18 5.51 -13.85
C ARG A 142 -13.15 6.65 -13.87
N ARG A 143 -13.56 7.87 -13.53
CA ARG A 143 -12.63 9.01 -13.46
C ARG A 143 -11.60 8.80 -12.36
N LEU A 144 -12.05 8.37 -11.17
CA LEU A 144 -11.15 8.10 -10.06
C LEU A 144 -10.12 7.02 -10.40
N LEU A 145 -10.56 5.90 -10.99
CA LEU A 145 -9.65 4.85 -11.45
C LEU A 145 -8.65 5.38 -12.47
N HIS A 146 -9.09 6.20 -13.43
CA HIS A 146 -8.18 6.82 -14.40
C HIS A 146 -7.10 7.68 -13.71
N GLU A 147 -7.48 8.53 -12.75
CA GLU A 147 -6.52 9.35 -11.98
C GLU A 147 -5.55 8.51 -11.14
N LEU A 148 -6.01 7.38 -10.61
CA LEU A 148 -5.18 6.48 -9.80
C LEU A 148 -4.20 5.65 -10.63
N PHE A 149 -4.57 5.24 -11.85
CA PHE A 149 -3.74 4.39 -12.72
C PHE A 149 -2.81 5.18 -13.66
N VAL A 150 -3.05 6.47 -13.88
CA VAL A 150 -2.20 7.35 -14.72
C VAL A 150 -1.11 8.05 -13.91
N ARG A 151 -1.18 8.01 -12.57
CA ARG A 151 -0.10 8.42 -11.65
C ARG A 151 0.91 7.31 -11.44
#